data_AF-D1W013-F1
#
_entry.id   AF-D1W013-F1
#
_cell.length_a   1.000
_cell.length_b   1.000
_cell.length_c   1.000
_cell.angle_alpha   90.00
_cell.angle_beta   90.00
_cell.angle_gamma   90.00
#
_symmetry.space_group_name_H-M   'P 1'
#
loop_
_entity.id
_entity.type
_entity.pdbx_description
1 polymer ?
#
loop_
_entity_poly.entity_id
_entity_poly.type
_entity_poly.pdbx_seq_one_letter_code
_entity_poly.pdbx_strand_id
1 'polypeptide(L)' 'PHQDFLPETLEEQVICYADKFFSKTHLDRVRTPEQALKSVERFGNGGAQRFKQWMQKFE' A
#
# COMPACT_ATOMS: atom_id res chain seq x y z
N PRO A 1 15.49 -19.93 5.40
CA PRO A 1 16.20 -18.71 4.95
C PRO A 1 15.30 -17.49 5.12
N HIS A 2 15.85 -16.33 5.51
CA HIS A 2 15.08 -15.09 5.52
C HIS A 2 14.85 -14.64 4.07
N GLN A 3 13.59 -14.47 3.69
CA GLN A 3 13.17 -13.92 2.40
C GLN A 3 12.40 -12.63 2.65
N ASP A 4 12.59 -11.67 1.76
CA ASP A 4 11.84 -10.42 1.77
C ASP A 4 10.62 -10.60 0.88
N PHE A 5 9.42 -10.46 1.46
CA PHE A 5 8.15 -10.66 0.76
C PHE A 5 7.60 -9.31 0.27
N LEU A 6 8.41 -8.61 -0.53
CA LEU A 6 8.05 -7.35 -1.14
C LEU A 6 7.68 -7.55 -2.62
N PRO A 7 6.77 -6.75 -3.18
CA PRO A 7 6.39 -6.89 -4.58
C PRO A 7 7.55 -6.48 -5.50
N GLU A 8 7.90 -7.35 -6.45
CA GLU A 8 9.07 -7.16 -7.32
C GLU A 8 8.63 -6.63 -8.69
N THR A 9 7.57 -7.21 -9.24
CA THR A 9 7.02 -6.86 -10.55
C THR A 9 6.11 -5.63 -10.50
N LEU A 10 5.87 -5.01 -11.66
CA LEU A 10 4.98 -3.85 -11.75
C LEU A 10 3.55 -4.24 -11.39
N GLU A 11 3.13 -5.42 -11.82
CA GLU A 11 1.82 -6.03 -11.60
C GLU A 11 1.58 -6.27 -10.10
N GLU A 12 2.55 -6.86 -9.40
CA GLU A 12 2.45 -7.04 -7.95
C GLU A 12 2.41 -5.70 -7.21
N GLN A 13 3.19 -4.72 -7.65
CA GLN A 13 3.21 -3.38 -7.04
C GLN A 13 1.87 -2.67 -7.21
N VAL A 14 1.27 -2.69 -8.39
CA VAL A 14 -0.02 -2.02 -8.63
C VAL A 14 -1.15 -2.71 -7.86
N ILE A 15 -1.16 -4.05 -7.79
CA ILE A 15 -2.13 -4.80 -6.98
C ILE A 15 -1.94 -4.47 -5.49
N CYS A 16 -0.71 -4.49 -4.99
CA CYS A 16 -0.40 -4.16 -3.60
C CYS A 16 -0.77 -2.71 -3.25
N TYR A 17 -0.60 -1.78 -4.17
CA TYR A 17 -0.99 -0.39 -4.02
C TYR A 17 -2.51 -0.25 -3.94
N ALA A 18 -3.25 -0.84 -4.90
CA ALA A 18 -4.72 -0.81 -4.94
C ALA A 18 -5.36 -1.42 -3.68
N ASP A 19 -4.78 -2.51 -3.15
CA ASP A 19 -5.23 -3.18 -1.92
C ASP A 19 -5.23 -2.23 -0.70
N LYS A 20 -4.33 -1.23 -0.63
CA LYS A 20 -4.24 -0.32 0.53
C LYS A 20 -5.41 0.63 0.70
N PHE A 21 -6.20 0.81 -0.36
CA PHE A 21 -7.38 1.66 -0.34
C PHE A 21 -8.59 0.97 0.30
N PHE A 22 -8.53 -0.35 0.48
CA PHE A 22 -9.61 -1.12 1.05
C PHE A 22 -9.24 -1.65 2.44
N SER A 23 -10.26 -2.02 3.21
CA SER A 23 -10.06 -2.63 4.51
C SER A 23 -10.65 -4.03 4.52
N LYS A 24 -10.15 -4.90 5.41
CA LYS A 24 -10.64 -6.28 5.55
C LYS A 24 -12.11 -6.37 6.00
N THR A 25 -12.67 -5.29 6.55
CA THR A 25 -14.01 -5.27 7.17
C THR A 25 -15.01 -4.36 6.47
N HIS A 26 -14.54 -3.39 5.69
CA HIS A 26 -15.37 -2.46 4.92
C HIS A 26 -14.80 -2.40 3.50
N LEU A 27 -15.31 -3.29 2.65
CA LEU A 27 -14.92 -3.40 1.24
C LEU A 27 -15.72 -2.43 0.35
N ASP A 28 -16.87 -1.96 0.86
CA ASP A 28 -17.76 -0.96 0.25
C ASP A 28 -17.19 0.47 0.30
N ARG A 29 -16.11 0.69 1.07
CA ARG A 29 -15.51 2.00 1.26
C ARG A 29 -14.09 2.04 0.72
N VAL A 30 -13.89 2.91 -0.26
CA VAL A 30 -12.56 3.27 -0.77
C VAL A 30 -12.00 4.40 0.10
N ARG A 31 -10.78 4.22 0.61
CA ARG A 31 -10.04 5.26 1.34
C ARG A 31 -9.51 6.32 0.37
N THR A 32 -9.29 7.54 0.87
CA THR A 32 -8.47 8.51 0.13
C THR A 32 -6.98 8.13 0.22
N PRO A 33 -6.11 8.62 -0.67
CA PRO A 33 -4.66 8.39 -0.60
C PRO A 33 -4.06 8.75 0.76
N GLU A 34 -4.51 9.87 1.34
CA GLU A 34 -4.06 10.34 2.66
C GLU A 34 -4.50 9.40 3.79
N GLN A 35 -5.74 8.88 3.71
CA GLN A 35 -6.26 7.91 4.67
C GLN A 35 -5.53 6.57 4.58
N ALA A 36 -5.26 6.10 3.35
CA ALA A 36 -4.49 4.89 3.11
C ALA A 36 -3.06 5.04 3.64
N LEU A 37 -2.39 6.15 3.32
CA LEU A 37 -1.05 6.45 3.83
C LEU A 37 -1.00 6.46 5.36
N LYS A 38 -1.93 7.19 6.00
CA LYS A 38 -2.03 7.24 7.48
C LYS A 38 -2.29 5.86 8.08
N SER A 39 -3.00 4.98 7.36
CA SER A 39 -3.18 3.59 7.78
C SER A 39 -1.88 2.79 7.70
N VAL A 40 -1.06 3.01 6.67
CA VAL A 40 0.23 2.30 6.49
C VAL A 40 1.29 2.80 7.48
N GLU A 41 1.35 4.11 7.75
CA GLU A 41 2.30 4.73 8.68
C GLU A 41 2.20 4.17 10.11
N ARG A 42 1.02 3.69 10.53
CA ARG A 42 0.81 3.05 11.84
C ARG A 42 1.62 1.77 12.05
N PHE A 43 2.02 1.10 10.97
CA PHE A 43 2.74 -0.17 11.01
C PHE A 43 4.26 -0.01 10.77
N GLY A 44 4.75 1.22 10.65
CA GLY A 44 6.17 1.54 10.53
C GLY A 44 6.54 2.32 9.27
N ASN A 45 7.71 2.98 9.30
CA ASN A 45 8.15 3.91 8.27
C ASN A 45 8.47 3.24 6.92
N GLY A 46 8.97 2.01 6.92
CA GLY A 46 9.38 1.33 5.67
C GLY A 46 8.21 1.08 4.71
N GLY A 47 7.05 0.67 5.25
CA GLY A 47 5.84 0.47 4.44
C GLY A 47 5.30 1.80 3.90
N ALA A 48 5.31 2.84 4.73
CA ALA A 48 4.80 4.16 4.34
C ALA A 48 5.65 4.81 3.24
N GLN A 49 6.97 4.68 3.31
CA GLN A 49 7.87 5.23 2.29
C GLN A 49 7.66 4.55 0.93
N ARG A 50 7.49 3.22 0.91
CA ARG A 50 7.13 2.49 -0.32
C ARG A 50 5.77 2.93 -0.85
N PHE A 51 4.78 3.09 0.02
CA PHE A 51 3.46 3.54 -0.38
C PHE A 51 3.51 4.96 -1.00
N LYS A 52 4.30 5.88 -0.45
CA LYS A 52 4.55 7.21 -1.04
C LYS A 52 5.17 7.13 -2.43
N GLN A 53 6.11 6.22 -2.65
CA GLN A 53 6.71 5.99 -3.98
C GLN A 53 5.69 5.44 -4.97
N TRP A 54 4.79 4.55 -4.53
CA TRP A 54 3.71 4.03 -5.38
C TRP A 54 2.68 5.10 -5.74
N MET A 55 2.30 5.97 -4.79
CA MET A 55 1.45 7.13 -5.10
C MET A 55 2.05 7.99 -6.22
N GLN A 56 3.35 8.29 -6.19
CA GLN A 56 4.00 9.04 -7.28
C GLN A 56 4.06 8.30 -8.62
N LYS A 57 3.95 6.97 -8.60
CA LYS A 57 4.12 6.10 -9.77
C LYS A 57 2.79 5.76 -10.45
N PHE A 58 1.71 5.66 -9.67
CA PHE A 58 0.42 5.14 -10.14
C PHE A 58 -0.73 6.16 -10.04
N GLU A 59 -0.49 7.35 -9.51
CA GLU A 59 -1.46 8.44 -9.34
C GLU A 59 -1.08 9.64 -10.23
#